data_AF-A0A7Y5V2E2-F1
#
_entry.id   AF-A0A7Y5V2E2-F1
#
_cell.length_a   1.000
_cell.length_b   1.000
_cell.length_c   1.000
_cell.angle_alpha   90.00
_cell.angle_beta   90.00
_cell.angle_gamma   90.00
#
_symmetry.space_group_name_H-M   'P 1'
#
loop_
_entity.id
_entity.type
_entity.pdbx_description
1 polymer ?
#
loop_
_entity_poly.entity_id
_entity_poly.type
_entity_poly.pdbx_seq_one_letter_code
_entity_poly.pdbx_strand_id
1 'polypeptide(L)'
;MVGIPFGIVDLRACLESVAPVELKGMRLLEAQPHLIAGTARIPRADLVEAVTEIVAYTGRCAAAARQLASLPPVPLLTVSIPEYGL
;
A
#
# COMPACT_ATOMS: atom_id res chain seq x y z
N MET A 1 -17.25 -32.72 0.81
CA MET A 1 -16.36 -31.99 1.71
C MET A 1 -16.65 -30.52 1.49
N VAL A 2 -17.49 -29.93 2.35
CA VAL A 2 -18.01 -28.57 2.19
C VAL A 2 -16.91 -27.61 2.61
N GLY A 3 -16.37 -26.86 1.65
CA GLY A 3 -15.40 -25.80 1.90
C GLY A 3 -16.04 -24.71 2.75
N ILE A 4 -15.41 -24.41 3.87
CA ILE A 4 -15.97 -23.53 4.89
C ILE A 4 -15.93 -22.07 4.40
N PRO A 5 -16.96 -21.22 4.64
CA PRO A 5 -16.98 -19.82 4.17
C PRO A 5 -16.07 -18.87 4.97
N PHE A 6 -15.03 -19.39 5.64
CA PHE A 6 -14.04 -18.63 6.42
C PHE A 6 -13.11 -17.75 5.56
N GLY A 7 -13.30 -17.68 4.24
CA GLY A 7 -12.36 -16.98 3.36
C GLY A 7 -12.57 -15.48 3.28
N ILE A 8 -13.81 -15.02 3.09
CA ILE A 8 -14.06 -13.64 2.62
C ILE A 8 -14.18 -12.65 3.78
N VAL A 9 -14.90 -13.02 4.84
CA VAL A 9 -15.07 -12.14 6.02
C VAL A 9 -13.74 -11.95 6.73
N ASP A 10 -12.96 -13.02 6.88
CA ASP A 10 -11.65 -12.96 7.53
C ASP A 10 -10.61 -12.25 6.65
N LEU A 11 -10.66 -12.43 5.32
CA LEU A 11 -9.81 -11.66 4.40
C LEU A 11 -10.17 -10.18 4.40
N ARG A 12 -11.46 -9.84 4.41
CA ARG A 12 -11.92 -8.45 4.50
C ARG A 12 -11.49 -7.81 5.82
N ALA A 13 -11.72 -8.48 6.94
CA ALA A 13 -11.27 -8.01 8.25
C ALA A 13 -9.75 -7.86 8.31
N CYS A 14 -9.01 -8.78 7.70
CA CYS A 14 -7.55 -8.69 7.56
C CYS A 14 -7.14 -7.45 6.76
N LEU A 15 -7.76 -7.21 5.59
CA LEU A 15 -7.48 -6.04 4.75
C LEU A 15 -7.88 -4.72 5.44
N GLU A 16 -9.04 -4.66 6.10
CA GLU A 16 -9.49 -3.49 6.87
C GLU A 16 -8.58 -3.18 8.07
N SER A 17 -7.88 -4.19 8.60
CA SER A 17 -6.92 -4.03 9.70
C SER A 17 -5.53 -3.56 9.26
N VAL A 18 -5.25 -3.54 7.95
CA VAL A 18 -3.96 -3.07 7.44
C VAL A 18 -3.86 -1.57 7.67
N ALA A 19 -2.92 -1.16 8.52
CA ALA A 19 -2.64 0.24 8.74
C ALA A 19 -2.23 0.92 7.42
N PRO A 20 -2.67 2.17 7.17
CA PRO A 20 -2.21 2.95 6.04
C PRO A 20 -0.68 3.02 6.00
N VAL A 21 -0.12 3.01 4.80
CA VAL A 21 1.32 3.15 4.63
C VAL A 21 1.69 4.59 4.90
N GLU A 22 2.47 4.83 5.94
CA GLU A 22 2.97 6.16 6.28
C GLU A 22 4.41 6.33 5.82
N LEU A 23 4.61 6.86 4.61
CA LEU A 23 5.94 7.26 4.13
C LEU A 23 6.19 8.74 4.45
N LYS A 24 7.44 9.11 4.73
CA LYS A 24 7.86 10.52 4.89
C LYS A 24 7.45 11.37 3.70
N GLY A 25 7.56 10.84 2.48
CA GLY A 25 7.08 11.52 1.28
C GLY A 25 5.58 11.87 1.35
N MET A 26 4.74 10.97 1.85
CA MET A 26 3.30 11.20 1.97
C MET A 26 3.01 12.27 3.02
N ARG A 27 3.67 12.20 4.18
CA ARG A 27 3.55 13.23 5.24
C ARG A 27 3.99 14.62 4.77
N LEU A 28 5.03 14.69 3.93
CA LEU A 28 5.48 15.95 3.33
C LEU A 28 4.42 16.53 2.38
N LEU A 29 3.81 15.68 1.54
CA LEU A 29 2.76 16.11 0.62
C LEU A 29 1.48 16.56 1.35
N GLU A 30 1.11 15.88 2.45
CA GLU A 30 -0.02 16.27 3.30
C GLU A 30 0.22 17.61 3.99
N ALA A 31 1.42 17.81 4.56
CA ALA A 31 1.78 19.05 5.22
C ALA A 31 1.91 20.23 4.23
N GLN A 32 2.29 19.93 2.99
CA GLN A 32 2.53 20.93 1.95
C GLN A 32 1.95 20.49 0.60
N PRO A 33 0.61 20.62 0.41
CA PRO A 33 -0.06 20.17 -0.82
C PRO A 33 0.47 20.85 -2.09
N HIS A 34 1.01 22.06 -1.95
CA HIS A 34 1.63 22.83 -3.02
C HIS A 34 2.93 22.21 -3.56
N LEU A 35 3.53 21.22 -2.87
CA LEU A 35 4.62 20.40 -3.40
C LEU A 35 4.21 19.62 -4.65
N ILE A 36 2.94 19.21 -4.75
CA ILE A 36 2.39 18.48 -5.91
C ILE A 36 2.43 19.35 -7.16
N ALA A 37 2.27 20.67 -7.01
CA ALA A 37 2.34 21.63 -8.10
C ALA A 37 3.77 21.89 -8.61
N GLY A 38 4.80 21.30 -7.98
CA GLY A 38 6.21 21.42 -8.38
C GLY A 38 6.82 22.81 -8.15
N THR A 39 6.10 23.72 -7.49
CA THR A 39 6.52 25.12 -7.29
C THR A 39 7.30 25.33 -5.99
N ALA A 40 7.29 24.37 -5.08
CA ALA A 40 7.93 24.49 -3.78
C ALA A 40 9.20 23.64 -3.65
N ARG A 41 10.17 24.20 -2.93
CA ARG A 41 11.51 23.65 -2.81
C ARG A 41 11.58 22.72 -1.60
N ILE A 42 11.73 21.42 -1.85
CA ILE A 42 11.94 20.43 -0.80
C ILE A 42 13.42 20.40 -0.43
N PRO A 43 13.79 20.45 0.87
CA PRO A 43 15.18 20.25 1.28
C PRO A 43 15.73 18.92 0.76
N ARG A 44 16.97 18.93 0.26
CA ARG A 44 17.59 17.75 -0.33
C ARG A 44 17.64 16.55 0.62
N ALA A 45 17.88 16.80 1.91
CA ALA A 45 17.92 15.75 2.91
C ALA A 45 16.57 15.01 3.03
N ASP A 46 15.47 15.77 3.04
CA ASP A 46 14.11 15.22 3.10
C ASP A 46 13.76 14.43 1.84
N LEU A 47 14.19 14.91 0.67
CA LEU A 47 14.04 14.19 -0.60
C LEU A 47 14.79 12.85 -0.57
N VAL A 48 16.04 12.85 -0.14
CA VAL A 48 16.84 11.61 -0.09
C VAL A 48 16.20 10.59 0.84
N GLU A 49 15.73 11.03 2.00
CA GLU A 49 15.07 10.14 2.96
C GLU A 49 13.74 9.60 2.40
N ALA A 50 12.87 10.45 1.87
CA ALA A 50 11.60 10.04 1.27
C ALA A 50 11.79 9.07 0.09
N VAL A 51 12.79 9.32 -0.76
CA VAL A 51 13.12 8.44 -1.90
C VAL A 51 13.71 7.11 -1.40
N THR A 52 14.56 7.13 -0.39
CA THR A 52 15.12 5.91 0.18
C THR A 52 14.01 5.05 0.79
N GLU A 53 13.07 5.68 1.46
CA GLU A 53 11.95 4.99 2.11
C GLU A 53 11.00 4.34 1.09
N ILE A 54 10.62 5.04 0.02
CA ILE A 54 9.75 4.47 -1.02
C ILE A 54 10.45 3.32 -1.79
N VAL A 55 11.76 3.43 -2.04
CA VAL A 55 12.54 2.34 -2.65
C VAL A 55 12.59 1.13 -1.71
N ALA A 56 12.83 1.34 -0.42
CA ALA A 56 12.84 0.26 0.55
C ALA A 56 11.46 -0.42 0.69
N TYR A 57 10.40 0.39 0.72
CA TYR A 57 9.02 -0.11 0.79
C TYR A 57 8.64 -0.93 -0.46
N THR A 58 8.88 -0.40 -1.65
CA THR A 58 8.62 -1.12 -2.91
C THR A 58 9.43 -2.42 -3.01
N GLY A 59 10.67 -2.44 -2.51
CA GLY A 59 11.47 -3.65 -2.38
C GLY A 59 10.82 -4.72 -1.50
N ARG A 60 10.26 -4.33 -0.35
CA ARG A 60 9.50 -5.25 0.54
C ARG A 60 8.23 -5.76 -0.13
N CYS A 61 7.47 -4.89 -0.79
CA CYS A 61 6.28 -5.28 -1.53
C CYS A 61 6.60 -6.28 -2.64
N ALA A 62 7.67 -6.06 -3.42
CA ALA A 62 8.09 -6.98 -4.45
C ALA A 62 8.51 -8.35 -3.88
N ALA A 63 9.19 -8.35 -2.73
CA ALA A 63 9.55 -9.60 -2.05
C ALA A 63 8.32 -10.36 -1.55
N ALA A 64 7.36 -9.67 -0.92
CA ALA A 64 6.10 -10.27 -0.48
C ALA A 64 5.29 -10.80 -1.65
N ALA A 65 5.16 -10.04 -2.74
CA ALA A 65 4.47 -10.47 -3.95
C ALA A 65 5.06 -11.76 -4.54
N ARG A 66 6.39 -11.90 -4.56
CA ARG A 66 7.05 -13.14 -4.98
C ARG A 66 6.73 -14.33 -4.06
N GLN A 67 6.63 -14.11 -2.76
CA GLN A 67 6.25 -15.15 -1.80
C GLN A 67 4.78 -15.57 -1.95
N LEU A 68 3.91 -14.62 -2.27
CA LEU A 68 2.48 -14.86 -2.47
C LEU A 68 2.17 -15.48 -3.84
N ALA A 69 3.04 -15.35 -4.83
CA ALA A 69 2.82 -15.83 -6.20
C ALA A 69 2.61 -17.35 -6.30
N SER A 70 3.08 -18.14 -5.33
CA SER A 70 2.86 -19.58 -5.27
C SER A 70 1.53 -19.98 -4.64
N LEU A 71 0.79 -19.03 -4.06
CA LEU A 71 -0.52 -19.29 -3.46
C LEU A 71 -1.63 -19.20 -4.53
N PRO A 72 -2.68 -20.03 -4.43
CA PRO A 72 -3.82 -19.90 -5.34
C PRO A 72 -4.48 -18.53 -5.14
N PRO A 73 -4.76 -17.78 -6.22
CA PRO A 73 -5.40 -16.47 -6.11
C PRO A 73 -6.80 -16.62 -5.53
N VAL A 74 -7.18 -15.74 -4.60
CA VAL A 74 -8.55 -15.63 -4.08
C VAL A 74 -9.30 -14.60 -4.92
N PRO A 75 -10.26 -15.01 -5.76
CA PRO A 75 -10.99 -14.08 -6.60
C PRO A 75 -11.92 -13.21 -5.74
N LEU A 76 -11.69 -11.89 -5.76
CA LEU A 76 -12.55 -10.91 -5.11
C LEU A 76 -13.71 -10.58 -6.05
N LEU A 77 -14.77 -11.39 -6.03
CA LEU A 77 -15.92 -11.21 -6.93
C LEU A 77 -16.96 -10.23 -6.39
N THR A 78 -16.95 -9.99 -5.07
CA THR A 78 -18.02 -9.22 -4.38
C THR A 78 -17.46 -8.15 -3.45
N VAL A 79 -16.14 -7.98 -3.40
CA VAL A 79 -15.48 -6.98 -2.55
C VAL A 79 -15.11 -5.81 -3.43
N SER A 80 -15.72 -4.65 -3.20
CA SER A 80 -15.23 -3.39 -3.76
C SER A 80 -14.23 -2.80 -2.79
N ILE A 81 -13.02 -2.50 -3.29
CA ILE A 81 -11.96 -1.86 -2.53
C ILE A 81 -11.65 -0.54 -3.25
N PRO A 82 -12.40 0.53 -2.94
CA PRO A 82 -12.37 1.78 -3.71
C PRO A 82 -10.99 2.43 -3.75
N GLU A 83 -10.15 2.20 -2.73
CA GLU A 83 -8.78 2.70 -2.64
C GLU A 83 -7.86 2.15 -3.74
N TYR A 84 -8.20 1.00 -4.33
CA TYR A 84 -7.45 0.37 -5.43
C TYR A 84 -8.21 0.39 -6.76
N GLY A 85 -9.40 1.00 -6.81
CA GLY A 85 -10.25 1.03 -8.00
C GLY A 85 -10.78 -0.35 -8.41
N LEU A 86 -10.92 -1.27 -7.45
CA LEU A 86 -11.37 -2.65 -7.63
C LEU A 86 -12.81 -2.86 -7.11
#